data_AF-A0ABD7J2X0-F1
#
_entry.id   AF-A0ABD7J2X0-F1
#
_cell.length_a   1.000
_cell.length_b   1.000
_cell.length_c   1.000
_cell.angle_alpha   90.00
_cell.angle_beta   90.00
_cell.angle_gamma   90.00
#
_symmetry.space_group_name_H-M   'P 1'
#
loop_
_entity.id
_entity.type
_entity.pdbx_description
1 polymer ?
#
loop_
_entity_poly.entity_id
_entity_poly.type
_entity_poly.pdbx_seq_one_letter_code
_entity_poly.pdbx_strand_id
1 'polypeptide(L)'
;MRCFFEKKEKKQCVLCHQYFKNSDMSEEHYPAKSTGNDDIVALDFVKMIDSMMSGEVNKHIYDPQNKGISIEEISGDYFDNELSYSLYPKGRTTRSLCRSCNTFLGKYDEAYKKFFDNEGDPTIIKGFQILTKLKIVKAIYAKFLSVPECKGWEFDFINFLRDEKAEIYNGKWQVYCLKRDYSTDMMGLGSLETGKMDWNEGVIFELSDEKFIFHLMNFDPHECYKSMNMMDILGKNYKLVSGQEVQGGYHGQFMIQKMFEGEVEI
;
A
#
# COMPACT_ATOMS: atom_id res chain seq x y z
N MET A 1 22.50 -39.65 23.82
CA MET A 1 22.53 -38.79 22.62
C MET A 1 21.14 -38.83 21.98
N ARG A 2 20.26 -37.87 22.29
CA ARG A 2 18.92 -37.77 21.68
C ARG A 2 18.98 -36.73 20.58
N CYS A 3 18.94 -37.17 19.33
CA CYS A 3 18.77 -36.28 18.18
C CYS A 3 17.35 -35.70 18.24
N PHE A 4 17.23 -34.42 18.62
CA PHE A 4 16.04 -33.63 18.32
C PHE A 4 16.04 -33.37 16.81
N PHE A 5 15.24 -34.12 16.05
CA PHE A 5 14.82 -33.67 14.74
C PHE A 5 13.83 -32.52 14.95
N GLU A 6 14.32 -31.28 14.90
CA GLU A 6 13.46 -30.14 14.62
C GLU A 6 12.74 -30.44 13.30
N LYS A 7 11.42 -30.66 13.35
CA LYS A 7 10.59 -30.62 12.15
C LYS A 7 10.78 -29.22 11.56
N LYS A 8 11.57 -29.10 10.50
CA LYS A 8 11.71 -27.83 9.76
C LYS A 8 10.32 -27.41 9.33
N GLU A 9 9.76 -26.41 10.00
CA GLU A 9 8.47 -25.83 9.66
C GLU A 9 8.50 -25.41 8.20
N LYS A 10 7.59 -25.98 7.41
CA LYS A 10 7.39 -25.59 6.03
C LYS A 10 6.28 -24.55 5.99
N LYS A 11 6.48 -23.49 5.22
CA LYS A 11 5.45 -22.48 4.95
C LYS A 11 4.82 -22.72 3.58
N GLN A 12 3.53 -22.46 3.48
CA GLN A 12 2.82 -22.54 2.22
C GLN A 12 2.97 -21.21 1.47
N CYS A 13 3.31 -21.28 0.18
CA CYS A 13 3.30 -20.12 -0.70
C CYS A 13 1.85 -19.74 -1.02
N VAL A 14 1.46 -18.49 -0.76
CA VAL A 14 0.09 -18.01 -1.04
C VAL A 14 -0.21 -17.98 -2.54
N LEU A 15 0.79 -17.75 -3.40
CA LEU A 15 0.54 -17.74 -4.83
C LEU A 15 0.44 -19.13 -5.43
N CYS A 16 1.29 -20.12 -5.13
CA CYS A 16 1.23 -21.45 -5.79
C CYS A 16 0.68 -22.59 -4.92
N HIS A 17 0.38 -22.31 -3.65
CA HIS A 17 -0.11 -23.25 -2.63
C HIS A 17 0.82 -24.43 -2.31
N GLN A 18 2.05 -24.44 -2.82
CA GLN A 18 3.08 -25.44 -2.47
C GLN A 18 3.79 -25.09 -1.16
N TYR A 19 4.34 -26.10 -0.49
CA TYR A 19 5.05 -25.96 0.79
C TYR A 19 6.57 -25.91 0.61
N PHE A 20 7.20 -24.89 1.19
CA PHE A 20 8.63 -24.61 1.07
C PHE A 20 9.29 -24.49 2.44
N LYS A 21 10.61 -24.67 2.50
CA LYS A 21 11.37 -24.33 3.71
C LYS A 21 11.39 -22.81 3.87
N ASN A 22 11.52 -22.32 5.10
CA ASN A 22 11.66 -20.88 5.35
C ASN A 22 12.78 -20.22 4.53
N SER A 23 13.90 -20.92 4.26
CA SER A 23 15.00 -20.43 3.42
C SER A 23 14.61 -20.18 1.96
N ASP A 24 13.58 -20.88 1.48
CA ASP A 24 13.14 -20.87 0.09
C ASP A 24 11.95 -19.91 -0.10
N MET A 25 11.45 -19.33 1.00
CA MET A 25 10.49 -18.23 0.97
C MET A 25 11.19 -16.93 0.61
N SER A 26 10.47 -16.05 -0.08
CA SER A 26 10.93 -14.70 -0.38
C SER A 26 10.94 -13.88 0.90
N GLU A 27 12.03 -13.18 1.17
CA GLU A 27 12.07 -12.18 2.25
C GLU A 27 11.49 -10.84 1.78
N GLU A 28 11.39 -10.61 0.48
CA GLU A 28 10.94 -9.35 -0.08
C GLU A 28 9.41 -9.24 -0.02
N HIS A 29 8.93 -8.09 0.47
CA HIS A 29 7.58 -7.63 0.18
C HIS A 29 7.51 -7.27 -1.30
N TYR A 30 6.58 -7.88 -2.02
CA TYR A 30 6.19 -7.35 -3.30
C TYR A 30 5.18 -6.21 -3.06
N PRO A 31 5.44 -4.96 -3.48
CA PRO A 31 6.61 -4.43 -4.18
C PRO A 31 7.29 -3.31 -3.38
N ALA A 32 8.53 -3.54 -2.98
CA ALA A 32 9.27 -2.60 -2.13
C ALA A 32 10.32 -1.75 -2.87
N LYS A 33 10.94 -2.20 -3.97
CA LYS A 33 12.16 -1.51 -4.47
C LYS A 33 12.00 -0.57 -5.66
N SER A 34 10.92 -0.65 -6.42
CA SER A 34 10.78 0.03 -7.72
C SER A 34 9.96 1.33 -7.66
N THR A 35 9.28 1.58 -6.53
CA THR A 35 8.33 2.69 -6.33
C THR A 35 8.46 3.34 -4.95
N GLY A 36 9.70 3.56 -4.47
CA GLY A 36 9.97 4.37 -3.28
C GLY A 36 9.81 3.70 -1.91
N ASN A 37 9.40 2.43 -1.87
CA ASN A 37 9.23 1.66 -0.62
C ASN A 37 10.57 1.12 -0.05
N ASP A 38 11.68 1.84 -0.25
CA ASP A 38 13.00 1.48 0.27
C ASP A 38 13.09 1.71 1.80
N ASP A 39 12.30 2.66 2.33
CA ASP A 39 12.09 2.88 3.77
C ASP A 39 10.60 3.13 4.06
N ILE A 40 9.90 2.13 4.60
CA ILE A 40 8.48 2.28 4.98
C ILE A 40 8.45 2.90 6.37
N VAL A 41 8.04 4.16 6.43
CA VAL A 41 7.88 4.92 7.66
C VAL A 41 6.42 4.98 8.12
N ALA A 42 6.24 5.07 9.44
CA ALA A 42 4.96 5.37 10.09
C ALA A 42 5.03 6.73 10.76
N LEU A 43 3.87 7.40 10.83
CA LEU A 43 3.67 8.62 11.60
C LEU A 43 3.71 8.32 13.11
N ASP A 44 4.58 9.01 13.83
CA ASP A 44 4.61 9.08 15.29
C ASP A 44 3.55 10.09 15.76
N PHE A 45 2.35 9.58 16.05
CA PHE A 45 1.21 10.42 16.44
C PHE A 45 1.45 11.19 17.74
N VAL A 46 2.21 10.62 18.69
CA VAL A 46 2.52 11.28 19.96
C VAL A 46 3.40 12.49 19.72
N LYS A 47 4.50 12.32 18.97
CA LYS A 47 5.37 13.45 18.60
C LYS A 47 4.65 14.51 17.78
N MET A 48 3.75 14.09 16.88
CA MET A 48 2.97 15.02 16.09
C MET A 48 2.09 15.90 16.99
N ILE A 49 1.34 15.31 17.93
CA ILE A 49 0.51 16.05 18.88
C ILE A 49 1.38 16.98 19.74
N ASP A 50 2.49 16.48 20.28
CA ASP A 50 3.42 17.27 21.09
C ASP A 50 3.99 18.47 20.32
N SER A 51 4.44 18.26 19.07
CA SER A 51 4.97 19.31 18.20
C SER A 51 3.92 20.36 17.82
N MET A 52 2.67 19.93 17.61
CA MET A 52 1.56 20.85 17.37
C MET A 52 1.23 21.68 18.61
N MET A 53 1.19 21.06 19.79
CA MET A 53 0.92 21.75 21.06
C MET A 53 2.05 22.71 21.45
N SER A 54 3.31 22.37 21.12
CA SER A 54 4.48 23.21 21.38
C SER A 54 4.64 24.36 20.36
N GLY A 55 3.93 24.29 19.23
CA GLY A 55 4.04 25.23 18.11
C GLY A 55 5.34 25.08 17.32
N GLU A 56 6.07 23.97 17.47
CA GLU A 56 7.31 23.68 16.77
C GLU A 56 7.10 23.54 15.25
N VAL A 57 6.01 22.90 14.83
CA VAL A 57 5.60 22.82 13.41
C VAL A 57 5.58 24.21 12.77
N ASN A 58 4.94 25.18 13.41
CA ASN A 58 4.84 26.55 12.89
C ASN A 58 6.20 27.25 12.86
N LYS A 59 7.07 27.02 13.85
CA LYS A 59 8.43 27.57 13.85
C LYS A 59 9.25 27.03 12.68
N HIS A 60 9.08 25.75 12.36
CA HIS A 60 9.80 25.10 11.27
C HIS A 60 9.28 25.54 9.89
N ILE A 61 7.95 25.58 9.70
CA ILE A 61 7.33 26.05 8.44
C ILE A 61 7.71 27.50 8.11
N TYR A 62 7.72 28.38 9.13
CA TYR A 62 8.00 29.81 8.93
C TYR A 62 9.46 30.21 9.21
N ASP A 63 10.40 29.26 9.27
CA ASP A 63 11.81 29.57 9.47
C ASP A 63 12.32 30.45 8.31
N PRO A 64 12.97 31.60 8.59
CA PRO A 64 13.59 32.44 7.57
C PRO A 64 14.56 31.72 6.62
N GLN A 65 15.13 30.59 7.05
CA GLN A 65 16.01 29.74 6.25
C GLN A 65 15.26 28.98 5.15
N ASN A 66 13.95 28.76 5.31
CA ASN A 66 13.09 28.05 4.36
C ASN A 66 12.53 28.95 3.25
N LYS A 67 13.05 30.17 3.13
CA LYS A 67 12.56 31.16 2.15
C LYS A 67 12.82 30.70 0.72
N GLY A 68 11.74 30.44 -0.02
CA GLY A 68 11.77 30.02 -1.43
C GLY A 68 11.61 28.51 -1.63
N ILE A 69 11.49 27.75 -0.55
CA ILE A 69 11.11 26.33 -0.56
C ILE A 69 9.58 26.25 -0.47
N SER A 70 8.97 25.29 -1.15
CA SER A 70 7.52 25.07 -1.08
C SER A 70 7.10 24.55 0.30
N ILE A 71 5.87 24.83 0.74
CA ILE A 71 5.37 24.35 2.04
C ILE A 71 5.34 22.82 2.05
N GLU A 72 5.08 22.23 0.90
CA GLU A 72 5.05 20.80 0.66
C GLU A 72 6.41 20.16 0.96
N GLU A 73 7.49 20.73 0.40
CA GLU A 73 8.86 20.24 0.64
C GLU A 73 9.26 20.39 2.12
N ILE A 74 8.93 21.52 2.76
CA ILE A 74 9.25 21.76 4.18
C ILE A 74 8.50 20.77 5.08
N SER A 75 7.22 20.53 4.79
CA SER A 75 6.39 19.61 5.57
C SER A 75 6.82 18.16 5.41
N GLY A 76 7.25 17.77 4.20
CA GLY A 76 7.83 16.46 3.94
C GLY A 76 9.15 16.23 4.70
N ASP A 77 10.07 17.18 4.66
CA ASP A 77 11.35 17.07 5.39
C ASP A 77 11.14 17.01 6.91
N TYR A 78 10.22 17.81 7.45
CA TYR A 78 9.87 17.73 8.87
C TYR A 78 9.23 16.39 9.24
N PHE A 79 8.39 15.83 8.37
CA PHE A 79 7.80 14.52 8.57
C PHE A 79 8.88 13.44 8.70
N ASP A 80 9.72 13.34 7.67
CA ASP A 80 10.72 12.27 7.55
C ASP A 80 11.70 12.30 8.72
N ASN A 81 12.13 13.50 9.13
CA ASN A 81 13.18 13.65 10.15
C ASN A 81 12.66 13.66 11.59
N GLU A 82 11.47 14.24 11.85
CA GLU A 82 11.03 14.55 13.20
C GLU A 82 9.78 13.78 13.64
N LEU A 83 8.86 13.50 12.70
CA LEU A 83 7.55 12.92 13.00
C LEU A 83 7.37 11.48 12.55
N SER A 84 8.36 10.88 11.90
CA SER A 84 8.26 9.51 11.41
C SER A 84 9.21 8.55 12.14
N TYR A 85 8.92 7.25 12.05
CA TYR A 85 9.85 6.20 12.41
C TYR A 85 9.80 5.06 11.39
N SER A 86 10.96 4.45 11.11
CA SER A 86 11.04 3.32 10.17
C SER A 86 10.36 2.09 10.76
N LEU A 87 9.32 1.59 10.09
CA LEU A 87 8.65 0.33 10.44
C LEU A 87 9.39 -0.88 9.85
N TYR A 88 9.87 -0.71 8.61
CA TYR A 88 10.46 -1.80 7.85
C TYR A 88 11.69 -1.30 7.09
N PRO A 89 12.85 -1.15 7.77
CA PRO A 89 14.09 -0.65 7.15
C PRO A 89 14.68 -1.59 6.08
N LYS A 90 14.05 -2.75 5.86
CA LYS A 90 14.39 -3.74 4.82
C LYS A 90 13.17 -4.15 3.97
N GLY A 91 12.07 -3.40 4.05
CA GLY A 91 10.76 -3.73 3.47
C GLY A 91 9.96 -4.77 4.27
N ARG A 92 8.64 -4.86 4.03
CA ARG A 92 7.70 -5.73 4.78
C ARG A 92 7.92 -7.24 4.54
N THR A 93 8.60 -7.93 5.44
CA THR A 93 8.89 -9.37 5.25
C THR A 93 7.77 -10.26 5.83
N THR A 94 6.77 -10.65 5.02
CA THR A 94 5.74 -11.61 5.47
C THR A 94 6.09 -13.07 5.14
N ARG A 95 7.11 -13.29 4.29
CA ARG A 95 7.48 -14.62 3.77
C ARG A 95 6.25 -15.41 3.31
N SER A 96 5.34 -14.75 2.59
CA SER A 96 4.10 -15.35 2.06
C SER A 96 4.31 -16.00 0.69
N LEU A 97 5.26 -15.53 -0.10
CA LEU A 97 5.58 -16.03 -1.43
C LEU A 97 6.86 -16.88 -1.42
N CYS A 98 6.91 -17.94 -2.23
CA CYS A 98 8.18 -18.59 -2.54
C CYS A 98 8.97 -17.74 -3.54
N ARG A 99 10.30 -17.92 -3.57
CA ARG A 99 11.19 -17.13 -4.45
C ARG A 99 10.76 -17.14 -5.92
N SER A 100 10.40 -18.31 -6.46
CA SER A 100 9.95 -18.43 -7.86
C SER A 100 8.66 -17.66 -8.15
N CYS A 101 7.69 -17.69 -7.23
CA CYS A 101 6.46 -16.91 -7.35
C CYS A 101 6.74 -15.41 -7.24
N ASN A 102 7.62 -14.99 -6.34
CA ASN A 102 8.03 -13.59 -6.22
C ASN A 102 8.69 -13.10 -7.52
N THR A 103 9.64 -13.88 -8.08
CA THR A 103 10.27 -13.57 -9.38
C THR A 103 9.25 -13.54 -10.51
N PHE A 104 8.28 -14.46 -10.53
CA PHE A 104 7.19 -14.44 -11.50
C PHE A 104 6.39 -13.13 -11.43
N LEU A 105 6.05 -12.66 -10.23
CA LEU A 105 5.32 -11.40 -10.06
C LEU A 105 6.17 -10.17 -10.43
N GLY A 106 7.50 -10.24 -10.33
CA GLY A 106 8.42 -9.17 -10.73
C GLY A 106 8.12 -8.53 -12.10
N LYS A 107 7.66 -9.31 -13.08
CA LYS A 107 7.31 -8.79 -14.41
C LYS A 107 6.04 -7.93 -14.47
N TYR A 108 5.15 -8.06 -13.50
CA TYR A 108 3.98 -7.18 -13.37
C TYR A 108 4.40 -5.84 -12.77
N ASP A 109 5.42 -5.86 -11.93
CA ASP A 109 5.92 -4.70 -11.21
C ASP A 109 6.60 -3.71 -12.15
N GLU A 110 7.28 -4.21 -13.18
CA GLU A 110 7.81 -3.36 -14.25
C GLU A 110 6.71 -2.57 -14.97
N ALA A 111 5.50 -3.13 -15.08
CA ALA A 111 4.37 -2.41 -15.64
C ALA A 111 3.79 -1.42 -14.61
N TYR A 112 3.69 -1.82 -13.34
CA TYR A 112 3.28 -0.93 -12.26
C TYR A 112 4.21 0.29 -12.14
N LYS A 113 5.52 0.09 -12.23
CA LYS A 113 6.49 1.18 -12.22
C LYS A 113 6.19 2.24 -13.29
N LYS A 114 5.76 1.84 -14.49
CA LYS A 114 5.35 2.80 -15.53
C LYS A 114 4.12 3.60 -15.12
N PHE A 115 3.14 2.96 -14.46
CA PHE A 115 2.00 3.66 -13.90
C PHE A 115 2.42 4.66 -12.83
N PHE A 116 3.28 4.24 -11.91
CA PHE A 116 3.80 5.05 -10.82
C PHE A 116 4.64 6.24 -11.28
N ASP A 117 5.59 6.01 -12.20
CA ASP A 117 6.48 7.05 -12.74
C ASP A 117 5.71 8.12 -13.52
N ASN A 118 4.58 7.75 -14.13
CA ASN A 118 3.69 8.68 -14.83
C ASN A 118 2.52 9.16 -13.97
N GLU A 119 2.59 8.95 -12.65
CA GLU A 119 1.58 9.40 -11.66
C GLU A 119 0.14 9.01 -12.00
N GLY A 120 -0.04 7.89 -12.71
CA GLY A 120 -1.34 7.42 -13.16
C GLY A 120 -2.04 8.37 -14.15
N ASP A 121 -1.33 9.28 -14.82
CA ASP A 121 -1.91 10.29 -15.71
C ASP A 121 -2.80 9.66 -16.80
N PRO A 122 -4.12 9.93 -16.81
CA PRO A 122 -5.04 9.41 -17.82
C PRO A 122 -4.66 9.71 -19.27
N THR A 123 -3.94 10.79 -19.56
CA THR A 123 -3.52 11.13 -20.92
C THR A 123 -2.45 10.17 -21.44
N ILE A 124 -1.60 9.65 -20.54
CA ILE A 124 -0.52 8.71 -20.84
C ILE A 124 -1.04 7.27 -20.75
N ILE A 125 -1.66 6.94 -19.61
CA ILE A 125 -2.07 5.57 -19.28
C ILE A 125 -3.10 5.02 -20.28
N LYS A 126 -3.98 5.86 -20.83
CA LYS A 126 -4.94 5.42 -21.87
C LYS A 126 -4.24 4.87 -23.11
N GLY A 127 -3.08 5.39 -23.46
CA GLY A 127 -2.27 4.97 -24.61
C GLY A 127 -1.51 3.66 -24.39
N PHE A 128 -1.45 3.15 -23.16
CA PHE A 128 -0.80 1.86 -22.90
C PHE A 128 -1.54 0.71 -23.57
N GLN A 129 -0.77 -0.27 -24.04
CA GLN A 129 -1.32 -1.54 -24.53
C GLN A 129 -2.15 -2.22 -23.42
N ILE A 130 -3.22 -2.92 -23.83
CA ILE A 130 -4.12 -3.60 -22.89
C ILE A 130 -3.36 -4.57 -21.97
N LEU A 131 -2.35 -5.27 -22.50
CA LEU A 131 -1.51 -6.17 -21.71
C LEU A 131 -0.72 -5.44 -20.63
N THR A 132 -0.21 -4.24 -20.91
CA THR A 132 0.50 -3.42 -19.91
C THR A 132 -0.45 -2.99 -18.80
N LYS A 133 -1.66 -2.56 -19.17
CA LYS A 133 -2.72 -2.18 -18.22
C LYS A 133 -3.13 -3.36 -17.34
N LEU A 134 -3.31 -4.55 -17.90
CA LEU A 134 -3.58 -5.78 -17.15
C LEU A 134 -2.44 -6.12 -16.18
N LYS A 135 -1.19 -5.98 -16.61
CA LYS A 135 -0.03 -6.20 -15.74
C LYS A 135 0.02 -5.19 -14.57
N ILE A 136 -0.34 -3.92 -14.80
CA ILE A 136 -0.48 -2.92 -13.72
C ILE A 136 -1.52 -3.40 -12.69
N VAL A 137 -2.71 -3.81 -13.14
CA VAL A 137 -3.75 -4.33 -12.25
C VAL A 137 -3.25 -5.54 -11.46
N LYS A 138 -2.68 -6.54 -12.15
CA LYS A 138 -2.15 -7.75 -11.51
C LYS A 138 -1.04 -7.45 -10.50
N ALA A 139 -0.17 -6.48 -10.78
CA ALA A 139 0.84 -6.05 -9.83
C ALA A 139 0.20 -5.58 -8.53
N ILE A 140 -0.82 -4.71 -8.62
CA ILE A 140 -1.49 -4.14 -7.45
C ILE A 140 -2.18 -5.23 -6.61
N TYR A 141 -2.96 -6.13 -7.24
CA TYR A 141 -3.54 -7.28 -6.54
C TYR A 141 -2.47 -8.17 -5.89
N ALA A 142 -1.35 -8.40 -6.57
CA ALA A 142 -0.26 -9.22 -6.06
C ALA A 142 0.41 -8.61 -4.82
N LYS A 143 0.40 -7.28 -4.68
CA LYS A 143 0.94 -6.60 -3.48
C LYS A 143 0.24 -7.06 -2.21
N PHE A 144 -1.08 -7.20 -2.25
CA PHE A 144 -1.90 -7.65 -1.10
C PHE A 144 -1.55 -9.06 -0.63
N LEU A 145 -0.99 -9.92 -1.49
CA LEU A 145 -0.48 -11.24 -1.06
C LEU A 145 0.66 -11.16 -0.06
N SER A 146 1.34 -10.02 -0.01
CA SER A 146 2.49 -9.80 0.84
C SER A 146 2.14 -8.98 2.07
N VAL A 147 0.94 -8.40 2.17
CA VAL A 147 0.51 -7.51 3.27
C VAL A 147 0.31 -8.31 4.57
N PRO A 148 0.93 -7.90 5.70
CA PRO A 148 0.84 -8.65 6.97
C PRO A 148 -0.58 -8.96 7.41
N GLU A 149 -1.47 -7.98 7.27
CA GLU A 149 -2.86 -8.01 7.68
C GLU A 149 -3.69 -8.98 6.81
N CYS A 150 -3.24 -9.25 5.58
CA CYS A 150 -3.85 -10.22 4.67
C CYS A 150 -3.47 -11.68 5.00
N LYS A 151 -2.62 -11.93 6.01
CA LYS A 151 -2.20 -13.28 6.38
C LYS A 151 -3.39 -14.13 6.83
N GLY A 152 -3.52 -15.32 6.22
CA GLY A 152 -4.59 -16.27 6.52
C GLY A 152 -5.89 -16.04 5.75
N TRP A 153 -5.95 -14.99 4.91
CA TRP A 153 -7.11 -14.75 4.05
C TRP A 153 -7.00 -15.52 2.73
N GLU A 154 -8.16 -15.97 2.24
CA GLU A 154 -8.30 -16.59 0.93
C GLU A 154 -8.83 -15.59 -0.11
N PHE A 155 -8.04 -15.42 -1.17
CA PHE A 155 -8.34 -14.49 -2.25
C PHE A 155 -8.70 -15.23 -3.54
N ASP A 156 -9.83 -14.89 -4.15
CA ASP A 156 -10.29 -15.50 -5.40
C ASP A 156 -9.54 -14.97 -6.65
N PHE A 157 -8.82 -13.85 -6.53
CA PHE A 157 -7.96 -13.32 -7.58
C PHE A 157 -6.66 -14.10 -7.78
N ILE A 158 -6.35 -15.11 -6.94
CA ILE A 158 -5.12 -15.91 -7.08
C ILE A 158 -5.01 -16.54 -8.47
N ASN A 159 -6.10 -17.06 -9.04
CA ASN A 159 -6.07 -17.64 -10.39
C ASN A 159 -5.85 -16.58 -11.48
N PHE A 160 -6.42 -15.38 -11.31
CA PHE A 160 -6.18 -14.24 -12.19
C PHE A 160 -4.70 -13.81 -12.19
N LEU A 161 -4.04 -13.87 -11.04
CA LEU A 161 -2.61 -13.59 -10.91
C LEU A 161 -1.73 -14.69 -11.52
N ARG A 162 -2.10 -15.97 -11.37
CA ARG A 162 -1.33 -17.11 -11.90
C ARG A 162 -1.35 -17.17 -13.42
N ASP A 163 -2.50 -16.89 -14.04
CA ASP A 163 -2.64 -16.92 -15.48
C ASP A 163 -2.26 -15.57 -16.08
N GLU A 164 -1.09 -15.49 -16.71
CA GLU A 164 -0.62 -14.27 -17.38
C GLU A 164 -1.56 -13.78 -18.46
N LYS A 165 -2.27 -14.70 -19.12
CA LYS A 165 -3.17 -14.42 -20.24
C LYS A 165 -4.59 -14.11 -19.78
N ALA A 166 -4.91 -14.22 -18.50
CA ALA A 166 -6.22 -13.85 -17.99
C ALA A 166 -6.44 -12.35 -18.18
N GLU A 167 -7.44 -12.00 -19.00
CA GLU A 167 -7.83 -10.62 -19.31
C GLU A 167 -9.03 -10.14 -18.49
N ILE A 168 -9.75 -11.07 -17.86
CA ILE A 168 -10.99 -10.81 -17.12
C ILE A 168 -10.85 -11.40 -15.72
N TYR A 169 -11.33 -10.66 -14.72
CA TYR A 169 -11.50 -11.15 -13.37
C TYR A 169 -12.82 -10.60 -12.81
N ASN A 170 -13.68 -11.53 -12.40
CA ASN A 170 -15.04 -11.27 -11.90
C ASN A 170 -15.22 -11.78 -10.46
N GLY A 171 -14.15 -11.76 -9.67
CA GLY A 171 -14.21 -12.19 -8.26
C GLY A 171 -14.79 -11.12 -7.35
N LYS A 172 -15.01 -11.49 -6.09
CA LYS A 172 -15.60 -10.61 -5.07
C LYS A 172 -14.64 -9.50 -4.63
N TRP A 173 -13.34 -9.77 -4.67
CA TRP A 173 -12.32 -8.86 -4.17
C TRP A 173 -11.98 -7.82 -5.23
N GLN A 174 -12.29 -6.57 -4.98
CA GLN A 174 -12.00 -5.47 -5.89
C GLN A 174 -10.96 -4.53 -5.29
N VAL A 175 -10.09 -3.98 -6.14
CA VAL A 175 -9.10 -2.99 -5.72
C VAL A 175 -9.55 -1.61 -6.17
N TYR A 176 -9.61 -0.70 -5.21
CA TYR A 176 -9.88 0.71 -5.41
C TYR A 176 -8.62 1.52 -5.17
N CYS A 177 -8.42 2.55 -5.98
CA CYS A 177 -7.22 3.38 -5.98
C CYS A 177 -7.58 4.85 -5.86
N LEU A 178 -6.81 5.54 -5.03
CA LEU A 178 -6.81 6.98 -4.87
C LEU A 178 -5.38 7.50 -5.09
N LYS A 179 -5.23 8.59 -5.84
CA LYS A 179 -3.98 9.35 -5.90
C LYS A 179 -3.89 10.26 -4.66
N ARG A 180 -2.76 10.18 -3.96
CA ARG A 180 -2.45 11.04 -2.83
C ARG A 180 -2.35 12.50 -3.27
N ASP A 181 -2.90 13.39 -2.45
CA ASP A 181 -2.61 14.80 -2.44
C ASP A 181 -2.57 15.32 -0.99
N TYR A 182 -2.35 16.62 -0.80
CA TYR A 182 -2.27 17.23 0.53
C TYR A 182 -3.53 17.04 1.40
N SER A 183 -4.67 16.68 0.80
CA SER A 183 -5.94 16.43 1.49
C SER A 183 -6.22 14.95 1.80
N THR A 184 -5.31 14.05 1.39
CA THR A 184 -5.45 12.61 1.63
C THR A 184 -4.91 12.23 3.01
N ASP A 185 -3.73 12.75 3.33
CA ASP A 185 -3.05 12.51 4.60
C ASP A 185 -3.34 13.62 5.60
N MET A 186 -3.28 13.31 6.89
CA MET A 186 -3.43 14.32 7.93
C MET A 186 -2.29 15.35 7.83
N MET A 187 -2.63 16.59 7.48
CA MET A 187 -1.68 17.71 7.29
C MET A 187 -0.63 17.48 6.20
N GLY A 188 -0.90 16.58 5.25
CA GLY A 188 0.04 16.22 4.18
C GLY A 188 1.19 15.30 4.62
N LEU A 189 1.13 14.74 5.83
CA LEU A 189 2.15 13.85 6.39
C LEU A 189 1.87 12.39 5.97
N GLY A 190 2.48 11.98 4.86
CA GLY A 190 2.23 10.72 4.19
C GLY A 190 2.67 9.48 4.96
N SER A 191 1.76 8.82 5.69
CA SER A 191 2.03 7.51 6.28
C SER A 191 1.95 6.42 5.21
N LEU A 192 3.02 5.63 5.04
CA LEU A 192 3.07 4.52 4.07
C LEU A 192 2.56 3.18 4.63
N GLU A 193 1.84 3.23 5.73
CA GLU A 193 1.40 2.05 6.46
C GLU A 193 0.38 1.17 5.69
N THR A 194 0.16 -0.03 6.24
CA THR A 194 -0.95 -0.92 5.87
C THR A 194 -1.95 -0.97 7.01
N GLY A 195 -3.15 -1.46 6.68
CA GLY A 195 -4.20 -1.64 7.66
C GLY A 195 -5.22 -2.69 7.24
N LYS A 196 -6.01 -3.14 8.22
CA LYS A 196 -7.23 -3.92 8.03
C LYS A 196 -8.36 -3.33 8.85
N MET A 197 -9.53 -3.19 8.25
CA MET A 197 -10.73 -2.72 8.91
C MET A 197 -11.89 -3.68 8.62
N ASP A 198 -12.59 -4.09 9.68
CA ASP A 198 -13.79 -4.92 9.57
C ASP A 198 -15.04 -4.04 9.55
N TRP A 199 -15.93 -4.34 8.62
CA TRP A 199 -17.24 -3.71 8.45
C TRP A 199 -18.33 -4.79 8.55
N ASN A 200 -19.58 -4.39 8.72
CA ASN A 200 -20.69 -5.36 8.74
C ASN A 200 -20.86 -6.06 7.40
N GLU A 201 -20.57 -5.35 6.31
CA GLU A 201 -20.70 -5.78 4.92
C GLU A 201 -19.51 -6.62 4.45
N GLY A 202 -18.34 -6.44 5.08
CA GLY A 202 -17.11 -7.06 4.62
C GLY A 202 -15.85 -6.53 5.30
N VAL A 203 -14.74 -6.58 4.59
CA VAL A 203 -13.42 -6.21 5.11
C VAL A 203 -12.68 -5.37 4.09
N ILE A 204 -11.87 -4.46 4.60
CA ILE A 204 -11.00 -3.58 3.83
C ILE A 204 -9.56 -3.84 4.24
N PHE A 205 -8.69 -4.06 3.27
CA PHE A 205 -7.25 -3.98 3.46
C PHE A 205 -6.71 -2.72 2.78
N GLU A 206 -5.93 -1.95 3.52
CA GLU A 206 -5.23 -0.80 2.96
C GLU A 206 -3.77 -1.15 2.69
N LEU A 207 -3.30 -0.69 1.53
CA LEU A 207 -1.90 -0.63 1.16
C LEU A 207 -1.62 0.73 0.53
N SER A 208 -0.64 1.44 1.06
CA SER A 208 -0.18 2.69 0.48
C SER A 208 1.21 2.58 -0.14
N ASP A 209 1.47 3.43 -1.14
CA ASP A 209 2.82 3.88 -1.53
C ASP A 209 2.87 5.41 -1.60
N GLU A 210 4.02 5.98 -1.98
CA GLU A 210 4.25 7.44 -2.01
C GLU A 210 3.23 8.24 -2.82
N LYS A 211 2.60 7.62 -3.83
CA LYS A 211 1.70 8.33 -4.77
C LYS A 211 0.25 7.87 -4.68
N PHE A 212 0.01 6.66 -4.19
CA PHE A 212 -1.30 6.05 -4.24
C PHE A 212 -1.67 5.34 -2.94
N ILE A 213 -2.98 5.33 -2.68
CA ILE A 213 -3.61 4.51 -1.65
C ILE A 213 -4.47 3.48 -2.36
N PHE A 214 -4.30 2.22 -1.96
CA PHE A 214 -5.05 1.10 -2.49
C PHE A 214 -5.89 0.45 -1.39
N HIS A 215 -7.16 0.27 -1.67
CA HIS A 215 -8.09 -0.47 -0.82
C HIS A 215 -8.53 -1.75 -1.53
N LEU A 216 -8.23 -2.89 -0.94
CA LEU A 216 -8.76 -4.19 -1.36
C LEU A 216 -10.00 -4.51 -0.53
N MET A 217 -11.13 -4.68 -1.20
CA MET A 217 -12.45 -4.80 -0.56
C MET A 217 -13.23 -5.97 -1.15
N ASN A 218 -14.08 -6.61 -0.36
CA ASN A 218 -14.99 -7.67 -0.82
C ASN A 218 -16.48 -7.23 -0.90
N PHE A 219 -16.71 -5.92 -0.93
CA PHE A 219 -18.01 -5.28 -1.05
C PHE A 219 -17.86 -3.97 -1.83
N ASP A 220 -18.97 -3.45 -2.36
CA ASP A 220 -18.96 -2.17 -3.08
C ASP A 220 -18.68 -1.01 -2.11
N PRO A 221 -17.88 -0.01 -2.50
CA PRO A 221 -17.58 1.09 -1.60
C PRO A 221 -18.81 1.89 -1.21
N HIS A 222 -18.83 2.36 0.04
CA HIS A 222 -19.84 3.30 0.51
C HIS A 222 -19.89 4.55 -0.38
N GLU A 223 -21.08 5.14 -0.55
CA GLU A 223 -21.29 6.27 -1.48
C GLU A 223 -20.38 7.48 -1.22
N CYS A 224 -19.95 7.68 0.03
CA CYS A 224 -19.03 8.74 0.42
C CYS A 224 -17.58 8.48 -0.01
N TYR A 225 -17.25 7.24 -0.38
CA TYR A 225 -15.91 6.83 -0.78
C TYR A 225 -15.67 7.09 -2.27
N LYS A 226 -14.86 8.11 -2.57
CA LYS A 226 -14.47 8.45 -3.94
C LYS A 226 -13.14 7.80 -4.29
N SER A 227 -13.18 6.86 -5.20
CA SER A 227 -11.99 6.17 -5.71
C SER A 227 -12.23 5.67 -7.12
N MET A 228 -11.18 5.15 -7.73
CA MET A 228 -11.26 4.46 -9.01
C MET A 228 -11.09 2.96 -8.80
N ASN A 229 -11.99 2.13 -9.37
CA ASN A 229 -11.71 0.69 -9.44
C ASN A 229 -10.54 0.47 -10.40
N MET A 230 -9.52 -0.27 -9.96
CA MET A 230 -8.31 -0.49 -10.76
C MET A 230 -8.58 -1.18 -12.09
N MET A 231 -9.67 -1.93 -12.25
CA MET A 231 -10.06 -2.50 -13.54
C MET A 231 -10.45 -1.44 -14.58
N ASP A 232 -10.88 -0.25 -14.17
CA ASP A 232 -11.29 0.83 -15.08
C ASP A 232 -10.13 1.37 -15.92
N ILE A 233 -8.88 1.10 -15.54
CA ILE A 233 -7.67 1.41 -16.33
C ILE A 233 -7.68 0.76 -17.71
N LEU A 234 -8.39 -0.37 -17.85
CA LEU A 234 -8.56 -1.08 -19.12
C LEU A 234 -9.44 -0.28 -20.10
N GLY A 235 -10.34 0.56 -19.58
CA GLY A 235 -11.28 1.35 -20.36
C GLY A 235 -10.68 2.65 -20.94
N LYS A 236 -11.34 3.18 -21.97
CA LYS A 236 -11.02 4.51 -22.54
C LYS A 236 -11.46 5.67 -21.64
N ASN A 237 -12.42 5.40 -20.76
CA ASN A 237 -12.96 6.38 -19.82
C ASN A 237 -12.23 6.41 -18.48
N TYR A 238 -11.08 5.73 -18.37
CA TYR A 238 -10.17 5.81 -17.23
C TYR A 238 -10.01 7.25 -16.75
N LYS A 239 -10.24 7.45 -15.46
CA LYS A 239 -10.07 8.69 -14.73
C LYS A 239 -9.50 8.34 -13.37
N LEU A 240 -8.42 9.01 -13.01
CA LEU A 240 -7.84 8.90 -11.69
C LEU A 240 -8.55 9.88 -10.75
N VAL A 241 -8.87 9.42 -9.55
CA VAL A 241 -9.38 10.27 -8.48
C VAL A 241 -8.19 10.70 -7.64
N SER A 242 -8.10 12.00 -7.35
CA SER A 242 -7.13 12.57 -6.43
C SER A 242 -7.86 13.16 -5.23
N GLY A 243 -7.34 12.94 -4.03
CA GLY A 243 -7.72 13.69 -2.84
C GLY A 243 -9.02 13.30 -2.10
N GLN A 244 -9.17 13.99 -0.97
CA GLN A 244 -10.17 13.97 0.13
C GLN A 244 -10.52 12.62 0.76
N GLU A 245 -9.72 12.22 1.76
CA GLU A 245 -10.13 11.20 2.76
C GLU A 245 -10.12 11.70 4.21
N VAL A 246 -9.55 12.88 4.51
CA VAL A 246 -9.42 13.41 5.89
C VAL A 246 -10.79 13.72 6.55
N GLN A 247 -11.87 13.85 5.78
CA GLN A 247 -13.24 14.05 6.31
C GLN A 247 -14.21 12.88 6.01
N GLY A 248 -13.72 11.64 5.94
CA GLY A 248 -14.60 10.44 5.94
C GLY A 248 -14.26 9.32 4.95
N GLY A 249 -13.02 9.27 4.44
CA GLY A 249 -12.53 8.11 3.69
C GLY A 249 -11.96 7.02 4.59
N TYR A 250 -11.74 5.82 4.03
CA TYR A 250 -11.21 4.68 4.79
C TYR A 250 -9.81 4.93 5.33
N HIS A 251 -8.96 5.63 4.57
CA HIS A 251 -7.61 6.00 4.99
C HIS A 251 -7.62 6.94 6.20
N GLY A 252 -8.51 7.93 6.18
CA GLY A 252 -8.74 8.81 7.35
C GLY A 252 -9.13 8.01 8.59
N GLN A 253 -10.02 7.04 8.43
CA GLN A 253 -10.45 6.16 9.52
C GLN A 253 -9.32 5.23 9.99
N PHE A 254 -8.48 4.72 9.09
CA PHE A 254 -7.28 3.94 9.44
C PHE A 254 -6.33 4.75 10.30
N MET A 255 -6.05 6.00 9.91
CA MET A 255 -5.21 6.90 10.70
C MET A 255 -5.79 7.13 12.10
N ILE A 256 -7.09 7.42 12.19
CA ILE A 256 -7.78 7.63 13.48
C ILE A 256 -7.74 6.38 14.35
N GLN A 257 -8.03 5.20 13.79
CA GLN A 257 -7.99 3.94 14.52
C GLN A 257 -6.61 3.72 15.15
N LYS A 258 -5.53 3.97 14.40
CA LYS A 258 -4.16 3.82 14.89
C LYS A 258 -3.78 4.80 15.98
N MET A 259 -4.25 6.05 15.90
CA MET A 259 -4.08 7.00 17.01
C MET A 259 -4.60 6.42 18.32
N PHE A 260 -5.81 5.84 18.29
CA PHE A 260 -6.44 5.27 19.48
C PHE A 260 -5.85 3.91 19.90
N GLU A 261 -5.28 3.14 18.98
CA GLU A 261 -4.53 1.91 19.32
C GLU A 261 -3.21 2.22 20.04
N GLY A 262 -2.56 3.35 19.71
CA GLY A 262 -1.36 3.85 20.40
C GLY A 262 -1.61 4.40 21.81
N GLU A 263 -2.86 4.65 22.20
CA GLU A 263 -3.25 5.13 23.54
C GLU A 263 -3.44 4.00 24.57
N VAL A 264 -3.30 2.73 24.18
CA VAL A 264 -3.49 1.57 25.08
C VAL A 264 -2.14 0.95 25.47
N GLU A 265 -1.31 1.72 26.17
CA GLU A 265 -0.44 1.18 27.21
C GLU A 265 -0.87 1.81 28.54
N ILE A 266 -1.74 1.11 29.28
CA ILE A 266 -1.99 1.35 30.72
C ILE A 266 -1.35 0.19 31.49
#